data_AF-W9BW53-F1
#
_entry.id   AF-W9BW53-F1
#
_cell.length_a   1.000
_cell.length_b   1.000
_cell.length_c   1.000
_cell.angle_alpha   90.00
_cell.angle_beta   90.00
_cell.angle_gamma   90.00
#
_symmetry.space_group_name_H-M   'P 1'
#
loop_
_entity.id
_entity.type
_entity.pdbx_description
1 polymer ?
#
loop_
_entity_poly.entity_id
_entity_poly.type
_entity_poly.pdbx_seq_one_letter_code
_entity_poly.pdbx_strand_id
1 'polypeptide(L)'
;MQAMMRMVMLAGLMAMATPAPVQAQATKNDEGARVILEQAVAAAGGEAWLNPSTLYLAGHAVFYAPDSAEPRSTADDYRMWRAMNPDRTTAHGADGKVRITARSGDRLLFEVGFDGTTTWTEKGVMPREQADAYWASNFGFGIIREALKPGFRLERAPDREVGGHKVALIRVISPDGGTTLFGIDEQSHYIRYMGFVTPRGFHERHYDDFIRLASGWVQAREVTLFYNGVKANTVYWREVKPGEPIDPRLFAPPQGGKP
;
A
#
# COMPACT_ATOMS: atom_id res chain seq x y z
N MET A 1 60.07 41.59 25.62
CA MET A 1 59.92 43.03 25.34
C MET A 1 59.10 43.16 24.05
N GLN A 2 57.90 43.76 24.15
CA GLN A 2 57.13 44.54 23.14
C GLN A 2 57.69 44.55 21.68
N ALA A 3 56.92 44.47 20.58
CA ALA A 3 55.56 44.91 20.33
C ALA A 3 55.05 44.46 18.93
N MET A 4 53.71 44.56 18.77
CA MET A 4 52.99 45.03 17.56
C MET A 4 52.88 44.13 16.32
N MET A 5 51.85 43.27 16.36
CA MET A 5 50.57 43.43 15.61
C MET A 5 50.64 44.26 14.31
N ARG A 6 50.62 43.57 13.16
CA ARG A 6 50.16 44.12 11.87
C ARG A 6 48.80 43.52 11.52
N MET A 7 47.80 44.39 11.58
CA MET A 7 46.41 44.18 11.20
C MET A 7 46.32 44.22 9.66
N VAL A 8 46.02 43.09 9.03
CA VAL A 8 45.64 43.04 7.61
C VAL A 8 44.12 42.84 7.56
N MET A 9 43.39 43.89 7.17
CA MET A 9 41.98 43.77 6.81
C MET A 9 41.88 43.00 5.50
N LEU A 10 41.27 41.81 5.54
CA LEU A 10 40.74 41.14 4.36
C LEU A 10 39.22 41.39 4.34
N ALA A 11 38.76 42.26 3.44
CA ALA A 11 37.35 42.46 3.17
C ALA A 11 36.82 41.22 2.43
N GLY A 12 36.09 40.36 3.14
CA GLY A 12 35.37 39.23 2.54
C GLY A 12 34.13 39.71 1.80
N LEU A 13 34.07 39.47 0.48
CA LEU A 13 32.81 39.47 -0.26
C LEU A 13 31.95 38.32 0.28
N MET A 14 30.96 38.64 1.12
CA MET A 14 29.83 37.76 1.36
C MET A 14 28.94 37.77 0.11
N ALA A 15 28.97 36.68 -0.64
CA ALA A 15 27.95 36.41 -1.66
C ALA A 15 26.61 36.19 -0.93
N MET A 16 25.67 37.12 -1.14
CA MET A 16 24.29 37.00 -0.70
C MET A 16 23.63 35.85 -1.48
N ALA A 17 23.58 34.67 -0.87
CA ALA A 17 22.76 33.57 -1.37
C ALA A 17 21.29 33.96 -1.21
N THR A 18 20.68 34.43 -2.29
CA THR A 18 19.21 34.60 -2.34
C THR A 18 18.54 33.24 -2.20
N PRO A 19 17.62 33.04 -1.24
CA PRO A 19 16.86 31.80 -1.15
C PRO A 19 15.98 31.67 -2.38
N ALA A 20 16.27 30.68 -3.24
CA ALA A 20 15.40 30.32 -4.34
C ALA A 20 14.01 29.90 -3.82
N PRO A 21 12.92 30.16 -4.57
CA PRO A 21 11.56 29.97 -4.09
C PRO A 21 11.22 28.47 -4.02
N VAL A 22 11.31 27.90 -2.82
CA VAL A 22 10.89 26.52 -2.49
C VAL A 22 9.45 26.24 -2.92
N GLN A 23 8.60 27.28 -2.94
CA GLN A 23 7.18 27.16 -3.32
C GLN A 23 6.95 26.71 -4.76
N ALA A 24 7.70 27.25 -5.73
CA ALA A 24 7.48 26.97 -7.15
C ALA A 24 7.95 25.57 -7.58
N GLN A 25 8.92 25.02 -6.85
CA GLN A 25 9.41 23.67 -7.09
C GLN A 25 8.49 22.60 -6.49
N ALA A 26 7.85 22.91 -5.35
CA ALA A 26 6.82 22.07 -4.77
C ALA A 26 5.60 21.91 -5.70
N THR A 27 5.07 23.02 -6.25
CA THR A 27 3.90 22.96 -7.15
C THR A 27 4.17 22.13 -8.42
N LYS A 28 5.35 22.28 -9.04
CA LYS A 28 5.72 21.48 -10.22
C LYS A 28 5.87 19.99 -9.91
N ASN A 29 6.41 19.66 -8.73
CA ASN A 29 6.53 18.28 -8.30
C ASN A 29 5.15 17.65 -8.07
N ASP A 30 4.23 18.39 -7.45
CA ASP A 30 2.87 17.92 -7.18
C ASP A 30 2.07 17.72 -8.49
N GLU A 31 2.19 18.65 -9.45
CA GLU A 31 1.61 18.51 -10.80
C GLU A 31 2.12 17.25 -11.52
N GLY A 32 3.42 16.98 -11.45
CA GLY A 32 4.01 15.76 -12.02
C GLY A 32 3.49 14.48 -11.36
N ALA A 33 3.37 14.47 -10.03
CA ALA A 33 2.84 13.31 -9.30
C ALA A 33 1.37 13.05 -9.62
N ARG A 34 0.58 14.12 -9.78
CA ARG A 34 -0.83 14.03 -10.16
C ARG A 34 -1.01 13.41 -11.55
N VAL A 35 -0.25 13.88 -12.55
CA VAL A 35 -0.32 13.33 -13.92
C VAL A 35 0.02 11.84 -13.95
N ILE A 36 1.06 11.42 -13.23
CA ILE A 36 1.45 10.01 -13.12
C ILE A 36 0.33 9.17 -12.50
N LEU A 37 -0.31 9.68 -11.44
CA LEU A 37 -1.44 8.99 -10.81
C LEU A 37 -2.64 8.88 -11.75
N GLU A 38 -3.00 9.95 -12.45
CA GLU A 38 -4.12 9.95 -13.40
C GLU A 38 -3.88 8.95 -14.55
N GLN A 39 -2.65 8.84 -15.05
CA GLN A 39 -2.24 7.80 -16.01
C GLN A 39 -2.38 6.39 -15.43
N ALA A 40 -1.95 6.19 -14.18
CA ALA A 40 -2.08 4.91 -13.51
C ALA A 40 -3.56 4.49 -13.32
N VAL A 41 -4.42 5.43 -12.91
CA VAL A 41 -5.87 5.20 -12.78
C VAL A 41 -6.47 4.81 -14.13
N ALA A 42 -6.16 5.57 -15.19
CA ALA A 42 -6.63 5.26 -16.53
C ALA A 42 -6.18 3.86 -16.99
N ALA A 43 -4.91 3.50 -16.77
CA ALA A 43 -4.39 2.19 -17.12
C ALA A 43 -5.02 1.05 -16.33
N ALA A 44 -5.33 1.29 -15.04
CA ALA A 44 -5.88 0.29 -14.12
C ALA A 44 -7.36 -0.06 -14.37
N GLY A 45 -8.08 0.72 -15.17
CA GLY A 45 -9.51 0.52 -15.46
C GLY A 45 -10.39 1.75 -15.18
N GLY A 46 -9.78 2.91 -14.91
CA GLY A 46 -10.48 4.18 -14.74
C GLY A 46 -11.40 4.20 -13.52
N GLU A 47 -12.58 4.79 -13.71
CA GLU A 47 -13.55 5.03 -12.64
C GLU A 47 -14.00 3.75 -11.92
N ALA A 48 -14.20 2.66 -12.66
CA ALA A 48 -14.58 1.37 -12.06
C ALA A 48 -13.46 0.79 -11.16
N TRP A 49 -12.20 1.10 -11.46
CA TRP A 49 -11.08 0.71 -10.61
C TRP A 49 -10.89 1.63 -9.41
N LEU A 50 -11.21 2.92 -9.57
CA LEU A 50 -11.13 3.93 -8.53
C LEU A 50 -12.22 3.74 -7.48
N ASN A 51 -13.44 3.40 -7.92
CA ASN A 51 -14.63 3.28 -7.07
C ASN A 51 -15.26 1.86 -7.11
N PRO A 52 -14.52 0.79 -6.77
CA PRO A 52 -15.09 -0.55 -6.69
C PRO A 52 -16.02 -0.66 -5.48
N SER A 53 -17.16 -1.31 -5.65
CA SER A 53 -18.03 -1.68 -4.52
C SER A 53 -17.46 -2.86 -3.73
N THR A 54 -16.99 -3.88 -4.45
CA THR A 54 -16.46 -5.12 -3.89
C THR A 54 -15.25 -5.62 -4.66
N LEU A 55 -14.46 -6.48 -4.03
CA LEU A 55 -13.38 -7.23 -4.66
C LEU A 55 -13.28 -8.62 -4.03
N TYR A 56 -13.41 -9.64 -4.86
CA TYR A 56 -13.04 -11.01 -4.52
C TYR A 56 -11.79 -11.45 -5.28
N LEU A 57 -10.86 -12.05 -4.55
CA LEU A 57 -9.66 -12.68 -5.09
C LEU A 57 -9.53 -14.09 -4.51
N ALA A 58 -9.14 -15.06 -5.33
CA ALA A 58 -8.76 -16.39 -4.85
C ALA A 58 -7.58 -16.96 -5.62
N GLY A 59 -6.76 -17.76 -4.95
CA GLY A 59 -5.53 -18.31 -5.48
C GLY A 59 -4.76 -19.09 -4.42
N HIS A 60 -3.44 -18.96 -4.41
CA HIS A 60 -2.58 -19.64 -3.43
C HIS A 60 -1.53 -18.67 -2.87
N ALA A 61 -0.92 -19.01 -1.74
CA ALA A 61 0.08 -18.16 -1.09
C ALA A 61 1.23 -18.98 -0.48
N VAL A 62 2.44 -18.42 -0.50
CA VAL A 62 3.64 -18.99 0.11
C VAL A 62 4.12 -18.02 1.19
N PHE A 63 4.33 -18.51 2.41
CA PHE A 63 4.74 -17.71 3.57
C PHE A 63 6.15 -18.09 4.02
N TYR A 64 6.91 -17.08 4.44
CA TYR A 64 8.31 -17.22 4.83
C TYR A 64 8.49 -16.74 6.27
N ALA A 65 9.48 -17.30 6.96
CA ALA A 65 9.95 -16.78 8.23
C ALA A 65 11.14 -15.83 7.98
N PRO A 66 11.33 -14.78 8.79
CA PRO A 66 12.41 -13.82 8.56
C PRO A 66 13.82 -14.43 8.71
N ASP A 67 13.91 -15.59 9.36
CA ASP A 67 15.12 -16.34 9.68
C ASP A 67 15.30 -17.61 8.82
N SER A 68 14.48 -17.79 7.77
CA SER A 68 14.51 -18.98 6.92
C SER A 68 14.56 -18.63 5.43
N ALA A 69 15.42 -19.32 4.68
CA ALA A 69 15.41 -19.28 3.21
C ALA A 69 14.28 -20.14 2.61
N GLU A 70 13.84 -21.17 3.33
CA GLU A 70 12.77 -22.07 2.89
C GLU A 70 11.39 -21.52 3.29
N PRO A 71 10.33 -21.78 2.49
CA PRO A 71 8.96 -21.50 2.87
C PRO A 71 8.58 -22.13 4.21
N ARG A 72 7.99 -21.34 5.10
CA ARG A 72 7.43 -21.80 6.38
C ARG A 72 6.12 -22.57 6.18
N SER A 73 5.28 -22.11 5.25
CA SER A 73 4.02 -22.75 4.92
C SER A 73 3.53 -22.34 3.54
N THR A 74 2.62 -23.12 2.97
CA THR A 74 1.92 -22.81 1.73
C THR A 74 0.43 -23.00 1.94
N ALA A 75 -0.37 -22.01 1.54
CA ALA A 75 -1.81 -22.12 1.41
C ALA A 75 -2.15 -22.45 -0.04
N ASP A 76 -2.76 -23.60 -0.30
CA ASP A 76 -3.25 -23.98 -1.63
C ASP A 76 -4.60 -23.34 -1.96
N ASP A 77 -5.35 -22.93 -0.93
CA ASP A 77 -6.56 -22.12 -1.02
C ASP A 77 -6.39 -20.83 -0.18
N TYR A 78 -6.12 -19.73 -0.88
CA TYR A 78 -6.00 -18.39 -0.32
C TYR A 78 -7.05 -17.47 -0.95
N ARG A 79 -7.95 -16.92 -0.12
CA ARG A 79 -9.06 -16.08 -0.58
C ARG A 79 -9.13 -14.77 0.18
N MET A 80 -9.53 -13.73 -0.53
CA MET A 80 -9.83 -12.42 0.04
C MET A 80 -11.17 -11.92 -0.49
N TRP A 81 -12.04 -11.51 0.43
CA TRP A 81 -13.25 -10.76 0.14
C TRP A 81 -13.09 -9.37 0.71
N ARG A 82 -13.48 -8.36 -0.06
CA ARG A 82 -13.49 -6.98 0.40
C ARG A 82 -14.76 -6.28 -0.08
N ALA A 83 -15.45 -5.62 0.85
CA ALA A 83 -16.44 -4.59 0.54
C ALA A 83 -15.79 -3.23 0.85
N MET A 84 -15.84 -2.30 -0.10
CA MET A 84 -15.18 -1.00 0.05
C MET A 84 -16.05 -0.03 0.85
N ASN A 85 -15.40 0.94 1.49
CA ASN A 85 -16.06 2.15 1.97
C ASN A 85 -15.73 3.29 1.00
N PRO A 86 -16.72 3.90 0.31
CA PRO A 86 -16.45 5.00 -0.61
C PRO A 86 -15.96 6.28 0.07
N ASP A 87 -16.13 6.39 1.40
CA ASP A 87 -15.82 7.58 2.19
C ASP A 87 -14.53 7.43 3.03
N ARG A 88 -13.56 6.63 2.56
CA ARG A 88 -12.31 6.37 3.27
C ARG A 88 -11.46 7.65 3.41
N THR A 89 -11.07 7.98 4.63
CA THR A 89 -10.21 9.14 4.92
C THR A 89 -8.84 8.79 5.52
N THR A 90 -8.63 7.55 5.99
CA THR A 90 -7.39 7.11 6.65
C THR A 90 -6.59 6.11 5.80
N ALA A 91 -5.27 6.29 5.75
CA ALA A 91 -4.40 5.43 4.93
C ALA A 91 -4.24 4.02 5.51
N HIS A 92 -4.01 3.93 6.81
CA HIS A 92 -3.50 2.71 7.47
C HIS A 92 -4.49 2.06 8.45
N GLY A 93 -5.79 2.36 8.31
CA GLY A 93 -6.86 1.73 9.09
C GLY A 93 -7.58 0.59 8.36
N ALA A 94 -8.21 -0.28 9.15
CA ALA A 94 -9.31 -1.10 8.66
C ALA A 94 -10.49 -0.20 8.27
N ASP A 95 -11.08 -0.49 7.12
CA ASP A 95 -12.11 0.32 6.53
C ASP A 95 -12.84 -0.49 5.44
N GLY A 96 -14.14 -0.25 5.30
CA GLY A 96 -15.05 -1.16 4.61
C GLY A 96 -15.22 -2.46 5.40
N LYS A 97 -15.26 -3.60 4.69
CA LYS A 97 -15.26 -4.95 5.29
C LYS A 97 -14.24 -5.82 4.57
N VAL A 98 -13.58 -6.70 5.30
CA VAL A 98 -12.59 -7.62 4.70
C VAL A 98 -12.65 -8.97 5.38
N ARG A 99 -12.41 -10.03 4.61
CA ARG A 99 -12.13 -11.37 5.13
C ARG A 99 -11.01 -11.99 4.31
N ILE A 100 -10.06 -12.61 4.98
CA ILE A 100 -8.97 -13.36 4.38
C ILE A 100 -8.93 -14.75 5.01
N THR A 101 -8.86 -15.77 4.17
CA THR A 101 -8.75 -17.17 4.59
C THR A 101 -7.57 -17.82 3.90
N ALA A 102 -6.78 -18.57 4.66
CA ALA A 102 -5.65 -19.35 4.15
C ALA A 102 -5.77 -20.80 4.61
N ARG A 103 -5.86 -21.74 3.69
CA ARG A 103 -5.95 -23.18 3.95
C ARG A 103 -4.87 -23.96 3.20
N SER A 104 -4.46 -25.08 3.76
CA SER A 104 -3.55 -26.07 3.18
C SER A 104 -4.23 -27.43 3.30
N GLY A 105 -4.79 -27.91 2.18
CA GLY A 105 -5.80 -28.96 2.20
C GLY A 105 -6.95 -28.61 3.16
N ASP A 106 -7.30 -29.54 4.04
CA ASP A 106 -8.39 -29.34 5.01
C ASP A 106 -7.99 -28.47 6.22
N ARG A 107 -6.69 -28.19 6.39
CA ARG A 107 -6.18 -27.44 7.55
C ARG A 107 -6.30 -25.94 7.33
N LEU A 108 -7.00 -25.26 8.24
CA LEU A 108 -6.97 -23.80 8.33
C LEU A 108 -5.61 -23.34 8.86
N LEU A 109 -4.90 -22.52 8.08
CA LEU A 109 -3.65 -21.89 8.52
C LEU A 109 -3.94 -20.64 9.33
N PHE A 110 -4.81 -19.77 8.80
CA PHE A 110 -5.37 -18.64 9.53
C PHE A 110 -6.64 -18.12 8.85
N GLU A 111 -7.42 -17.39 9.62
CA GLU A 111 -8.53 -16.60 9.14
C GLU A 111 -8.57 -15.26 9.87
N VAL A 112 -8.85 -14.19 9.12
CA VAL A 112 -9.06 -12.87 9.71
C VAL A 112 -10.21 -12.18 9.00
N GLY A 113 -11.05 -11.49 9.76
CA GLY A 113 -12.13 -10.69 9.23
C GLY A 113 -12.29 -9.36 9.97
N PHE A 114 -12.90 -8.42 9.26
CA PHE A 114 -13.38 -7.14 9.77
C PHE A 114 -14.77 -6.90 9.19
N ASP A 115 -15.76 -6.74 10.06
CA ASP A 115 -17.17 -6.60 9.66
C ASP A 115 -17.61 -5.14 9.41
N GLY A 116 -16.69 -4.18 9.55
CA GLY A 116 -16.95 -2.74 9.54
C GLY A 116 -16.76 -2.10 10.93
N THR A 117 -16.77 -2.91 11.99
CA THR A 117 -16.64 -2.45 13.37
C THR A 117 -15.67 -3.32 14.17
N THR A 118 -15.76 -4.63 14.00
CA THR A 118 -15.09 -5.64 14.81
C THR A 118 -14.11 -6.43 13.98
N THR A 119 -12.88 -6.56 14.47
CA THR A 119 -11.89 -7.48 13.91
C THR A 119 -11.98 -8.82 14.63
N TRP A 120 -11.89 -9.91 13.89
CA TRP A 120 -11.97 -11.26 14.42
C TRP A 120 -11.03 -12.20 13.67
N THR A 121 -10.71 -13.33 14.29
CA THR A 121 -9.90 -14.42 13.74
C THR A 121 -10.61 -15.75 13.95
N GLU A 122 -9.97 -16.86 13.56
CA GLU A 122 -10.45 -18.20 13.93
C GLU A 122 -10.57 -18.41 15.45
N LYS A 123 -9.94 -17.56 16.26
CA LYS A 123 -9.94 -17.61 17.73
C LYS A 123 -11.03 -16.74 18.38
N GLY A 124 -11.82 -16.02 17.59
CA GLY A 124 -12.83 -15.07 18.09
C GLY A 124 -12.44 -13.61 17.86
N VAL A 125 -13.10 -12.71 18.60
CA VAL A 125 -12.93 -11.26 18.45
C VAL A 125 -11.54 -10.82 18.91
N MET A 126 -10.88 -10.00 18.10
CA MET A 126 -9.58 -9.42 18.42
C MET A 126 -9.79 -8.13 19.23
N PRO A 127 -9.09 -7.95 20.36
CA PRO A 127 -9.08 -6.68 21.09
C PRO A 127 -8.69 -5.51 20.18
N ARG A 128 -9.32 -4.34 20.38
CA ARG A 128 -9.18 -3.18 19.48
C ARG A 128 -7.73 -2.76 19.26
N GLU A 129 -6.93 -2.63 20.31
CA GLU A 129 -5.52 -2.22 20.17
C GLU A 129 -4.71 -3.21 19.31
N GLN A 130 -4.97 -4.51 19.48
CA GLN A 130 -4.36 -5.57 18.68
C GLN A 130 -4.83 -5.51 17.22
N ALA A 131 -6.13 -5.23 17.00
CA ALA A 131 -6.71 -5.04 15.69
C ALA A 131 -6.11 -3.83 14.96
N ASP A 132 -6.03 -2.69 15.62
CA ASP A 132 -5.47 -1.46 15.05
C ASP A 132 -4.01 -1.66 14.64
N ALA A 133 -3.20 -2.31 15.50
CA ALA A 133 -1.82 -2.67 15.17
C ALA A 133 -1.71 -3.67 14.00
N TYR A 134 -2.64 -4.65 13.94
CA TYR A 134 -2.71 -5.61 12.85
C TYR A 134 -2.99 -4.93 11.50
N TRP A 135 -4.02 -4.08 11.43
CA TRP A 135 -4.39 -3.40 10.19
C TRP A 135 -3.34 -2.39 9.73
N ALA A 136 -2.77 -1.61 10.67
CA ALA A 136 -1.68 -0.67 10.39
C ALA A 136 -0.43 -1.37 9.82
N SER A 137 -0.23 -2.65 10.13
CA SER A 137 0.89 -3.43 9.59
C SER A 137 0.62 -4.03 8.22
N ASN A 138 -0.65 -4.12 7.80
CA ASN A 138 -1.06 -4.93 6.65
C ASN A 138 -1.77 -4.13 5.54
N PHE A 139 -2.22 -2.89 5.77
CA PHE A 139 -3.06 -2.16 4.81
C PHE A 139 -2.50 -0.78 4.46
N GLY A 140 -2.48 -0.50 3.15
CA GLY A 140 -2.05 0.79 2.60
C GLY A 140 -2.37 0.95 1.12
N PHE A 141 -2.52 -0.14 0.36
CA PHE A 141 -2.83 -0.07 -1.07
C PHE A 141 -4.10 0.73 -1.38
N GLY A 142 -5.13 0.67 -0.52
CA GLY A 142 -6.41 1.32 -0.79
C GLY A 142 -6.32 2.84 -0.95
N ILE A 143 -5.33 3.48 -0.31
CA ILE A 143 -5.26 4.93 -0.23
C ILE A 143 -4.99 5.62 -1.57
N ILE A 144 -4.39 4.92 -2.54
CA ILE A 144 -4.17 5.48 -3.89
C ILE A 144 -5.50 5.83 -4.58
N ARG A 145 -6.59 5.14 -4.22
CA ARG A 145 -7.93 5.42 -4.79
C ARG A 145 -8.54 6.71 -4.24
N GLU A 146 -8.06 7.16 -3.09
CA GLU A 146 -8.49 8.39 -2.44
C GLU A 146 -7.59 9.59 -2.79
N ALA A 147 -6.43 9.33 -3.41
CA ALA A 147 -5.34 10.29 -3.48
C ALA A 147 -5.62 11.55 -4.34
N LEU A 148 -6.70 11.55 -5.12
CA LEU A 148 -7.18 12.71 -5.88
C LEU A 148 -8.29 13.51 -5.15
N LYS A 149 -8.78 13.03 -4.00
CA LYS A 149 -9.84 13.69 -3.22
C LYS A 149 -9.27 14.86 -2.40
N PRO A 150 -10.13 15.83 -1.99
CA PRO A 150 -9.71 16.93 -1.15
C PRO A 150 -9.01 16.48 0.14
N GLY A 151 -7.95 17.20 0.53
CA GLY A 151 -7.17 16.92 1.75
C GLY A 151 -5.99 15.97 1.55
N PHE A 152 -5.96 15.21 0.45
CA PHE A 152 -4.79 14.43 0.07
C PHE A 152 -3.75 15.30 -0.62
N ARG A 153 -2.47 15.02 -0.37
CA ARG A 153 -1.35 15.62 -1.10
C ARG A 153 -0.56 14.55 -1.84
N LEU A 154 -0.02 14.94 -2.99
CA LEU A 154 0.80 14.10 -3.86
C LEU A 154 2.15 14.77 -4.05
N GLU A 155 3.22 14.01 -3.85
CA GLU A 155 4.59 14.48 -4.07
C GLU A 155 5.34 13.51 -4.96
N ARG A 156 6.29 14.02 -5.76
CA ARG A 156 7.28 13.15 -6.42
C ARG A 156 8.30 12.65 -5.41
N ALA A 157 8.70 11.41 -5.56
CA ALA A 157 9.88 10.85 -4.94
C ALA A 157 10.90 10.47 -6.04
N PRO A 158 12.18 10.27 -5.69
CA PRO A 158 13.15 9.76 -6.64
C PRO A 158 12.66 8.44 -7.23
N ASP A 159 12.76 8.29 -8.54
CA ASP A 159 12.36 7.08 -9.25
C ASP A 159 13.25 5.89 -8.88
N ARG A 160 12.76 4.68 -9.12
CA ARG A 160 13.44 3.44 -8.74
C ARG A 160 13.20 2.36 -9.78
N GLU A 161 14.04 1.32 -9.75
CA GLU A 161 13.76 0.05 -10.44
C GLU A 161 13.18 -0.98 -9.46
N VAL A 162 12.08 -1.63 -9.84
CA VAL A 162 11.43 -2.70 -9.07
C VAL A 162 11.22 -3.90 -9.97
N GLY A 163 11.90 -5.01 -9.68
CA GLY A 163 11.76 -6.25 -10.44
C GLY A 163 12.14 -6.11 -11.92
N GLY A 164 13.12 -5.26 -12.26
CA GLY A 164 13.50 -4.97 -13.65
C GLY A 164 12.64 -3.92 -14.34
N HIS A 165 11.65 -3.34 -13.65
CA HIS A 165 10.80 -2.28 -14.18
C HIS A 165 11.21 -0.93 -13.64
N LYS A 166 11.43 0.04 -14.54
CA LYS A 166 11.55 1.45 -14.15
C LYS A 166 10.19 1.95 -13.68
N VAL A 167 10.14 2.46 -12.46
CA VAL A 167 8.92 2.99 -11.87
C VAL A 167 9.10 4.45 -11.47
N ALA A 168 8.14 5.26 -11.88
CA ALA A 168 7.98 6.61 -11.38
C ALA A 168 7.39 6.55 -9.96
N LEU A 169 8.12 7.07 -8.96
CA LEU A 169 7.66 7.02 -7.57
C LEU A 169 6.87 8.27 -7.16
N ILE A 170 5.64 8.08 -6.71
CA ILE A 170 4.83 9.12 -6.09
C ILE A 170 4.63 8.80 -4.61
N ARG A 171 4.48 9.84 -3.80
CA ARG A 171 4.09 9.75 -2.39
C ARG A 171 2.68 10.31 -2.24
N VAL A 172 1.78 9.47 -1.73
CA VAL A 172 0.45 9.88 -1.28
C VAL A 172 0.55 10.21 0.19
N ILE A 173 0.06 11.39 0.56
CA ILE A 173 0.00 11.87 1.93
C ILE A 173 -1.46 12.07 2.30
N SER A 174 -1.96 11.29 3.26
CA SER A 174 -3.34 11.38 3.74
C SER A 174 -3.54 12.60 4.66
N PRO A 175 -4.80 13.03 4.88
CA PRO A 175 -5.11 14.18 5.75
C PRO A 175 -4.56 14.05 7.17
N ASP A 176 -4.41 12.83 7.68
CA ASP A 176 -3.81 12.52 8.99
C ASP A 176 -2.27 12.53 9.00
N GLY A 177 -1.63 12.83 7.85
CA GLY A 177 -0.18 12.86 7.69
C GLY A 177 0.46 11.50 7.38
N GLY A 178 -0.32 10.42 7.31
CA GLY A 178 0.15 9.12 6.85
C GLY A 178 0.75 9.19 5.44
N THR A 179 1.84 8.45 5.19
CA THR A 179 2.53 8.50 3.89
C THR A 179 2.65 7.11 3.29
N THR A 180 2.35 7.00 2.00
CA THR A 180 2.53 5.76 1.24
C THR A 180 3.19 6.08 -0.10
N LEU A 181 4.28 5.37 -0.41
CA LEU A 181 4.91 5.40 -1.72
C LEU A 181 4.17 4.46 -2.67
N PHE A 182 4.01 4.88 -3.92
CA PHE A 182 3.51 4.06 -5.01
C PHE A 182 4.45 4.20 -6.22
N GLY A 183 4.85 3.06 -6.79
CA GLY A 183 5.67 3.01 -8.00
C GLY A 183 4.82 2.65 -9.19
N ILE A 184 4.77 3.55 -10.17
CA ILE A 184 4.00 3.41 -11.40
C ILE A 184 4.98 3.07 -12.53
N ASP A 185 4.77 1.95 -13.21
CA ASP A 185 5.58 1.54 -14.36
C ASP A 185 5.59 2.62 -15.46
N GLU A 186 6.76 2.99 -15.95
CA GLU A 186 6.88 4.07 -16.95
C GLU A 186 6.25 3.73 -18.31
N GLN A 187 6.12 2.45 -18.65
CA GLN A 187 5.63 1.99 -19.95
C GLN A 187 4.15 1.61 -19.91
N SER A 188 3.75 0.80 -18.94
CA SER A 188 2.37 0.28 -18.83
C SER A 188 1.48 1.12 -17.92
N HIS A 189 2.08 2.01 -17.11
CA HIS A 189 1.41 2.75 -16.05
C HIS A 189 0.75 1.86 -14.98
N TYR A 190 1.16 0.59 -14.88
CA TYR A 190 0.68 -0.29 -13.82
C TYR A 190 1.33 0.05 -12.49
N ILE A 191 0.56 -0.04 -11.41
CA ILE A 191 1.06 0.11 -10.05
C ILE A 191 1.84 -1.16 -9.70
N ARG A 192 3.18 -1.07 -9.72
CA ARG A 192 4.09 -2.20 -9.47
C ARG A 192 4.65 -2.25 -8.06
N TYR A 193 4.51 -1.16 -7.32
CA TYR A 193 5.10 -1.03 -6.00
C TYR A 193 4.20 -0.24 -5.07
N MET A 194 4.17 -0.65 -3.80
CA MET A 194 3.79 0.23 -2.72
C MET A 194 4.73 0.06 -1.51
N GLY A 195 4.91 1.11 -0.71
CA GLY A 195 5.64 0.98 0.54
C GLY A 195 5.36 2.07 1.57
N PHE A 196 5.40 1.72 2.86
CA PHE A 196 5.12 2.61 3.98
C PHE A 196 5.70 2.06 5.29
N VAL A 197 5.88 2.93 6.28
CA VAL A 197 6.41 2.53 7.58
C VAL A 197 5.31 1.90 8.43
N THR A 198 5.64 0.81 9.12
CA THR A 198 4.76 0.12 10.07
C THR A 198 5.51 -0.18 11.37
N PRO A 199 4.82 -0.57 12.46
CA PRO A 199 5.49 -1.04 13.68
C PRO A 199 6.41 -2.26 13.46
N ARG A 200 6.21 -3.03 12.38
CA ARG A 200 7.05 -4.19 12.00
C ARG A 200 8.27 -3.81 11.16
N GLY A 201 8.42 -2.52 10.81
CA GLY A 201 9.42 -2.02 9.88
C GLY A 201 8.80 -1.50 8.59
N PHE A 202 9.66 -1.24 7.60
CA PHE A 202 9.23 -0.76 6.29
C PHE A 202 8.53 -1.89 5.52
N HIS A 203 7.23 -1.71 5.29
CA HIS A 203 6.40 -2.64 4.52
C HIS A 203 6.53 -2.28 3.05
N GLU A 204 6.84 -3.27 2.20
CA GLU A 204 6.82 -3.14 0.75
C GLU A 204 5.93 -4.20 0.14
N ARG A 205 5.25 -3.87 -0.97
CA ARG A 205 4.62 -4.86 -1.85
C ARG A 205 5.06 -4.62 -3.27
N HIS A 206 5.45 -5.69 -3.92
CA HIS A 206 5.74 -5.72 -5.35
C HIS A 206 4.58 -6.44 -6.05
N TYR A 207 4.11 -5.86 -7.15
CA TYR A 207 3.00 -6.35 -7.94
C TYR A 207 3.50 -6.72 -9.33
N ASP A 208 3.16 -7.93 -9.77
CA ASP A 208 3.52 -8.43 -11.08
C ASP A 208 2.45 -9.36 -11.66
N ASP A 209 2.72 -9.89 -12.86
CA ASP A 209 1.85 -10.82 -13.59
C ASP A 209 0.41 -10.27 -13.75
N PHE A 210 0.30 -9.16 -14.48
CA PHE A 210 -0.97 -8.44 -14.62
C PHE A 210 -1.88 -9.09 -15.66
N ILE A 211 -3.18 -9.14 -15.35
CA ILE A 211 -4.25 -9.45 -16.30
C ILE A 211 -5.19 -8.27 -16.47
N ARG A 212 -5.79 -8.16 -17.65
CA ARG A 212 -6.91 -7.24 -17.92
C ARG A 212 -8.19 -8.04 -18.10
N LEU A 213 -9.21 -7.72 -17.31
CA LEU A 213 -10.54 -8.32 -17.43
C LEU A 213 -11.33 -7.64 -18.56
N ALA A 214 -12.42 -8.27 -19.00
CA ALA A 214 -13.30 -7.71 -20.02
C ALA A 214 -13.90 -6.35 -19.61
N SER A 215 -14.04 -6.10 -18.30
CA SER A 215 -14.46 -4.80 -17.75
C SER A 215 -13.40 -3.68 -17.89
N GLY A 216 -12.20 -3.99 -18.37
CA GLY A 216 -11.07 -3.08 -18.40
C GLY A 216 -10.26 -3.06 -17.10
N TRP A 217 -10.76 -3.66 -16.01
CA TRP A 217 -10.03 -3.78 -14.74
C TRP A 217 -8.69 -4.49 -14.92
N VAL A 218 -7.61 -3.89 -14.44
CA VAL A 218 -6.29 -4.51 -14.38
C VAL A 218 -6.01 -5.02 -12.97
N GLN A 219 -5.62 -6.28 -12.88
CA GLN A 219 -5.31 -6.95 -11.62
C GLN A 219 -3.90 -7.56 -11.68
N ALA A 220 -3.06 -7.23 -10.71
CA ALA A 220 -1.83 -7.98 -10.46
C ALA A 220 -2.21 -9.38 -9.95
N ARG A 221 -1.70 -10.44 -10.58
CA ARG A 221 -1.87 -11.80 -10.09
C ARG A 221 -0.80 -12.18 -9.09
N GLU A 222 0.41 -11.65 -9.20
CA GLU A 222 1.46 -11.88 -8.23
C GLU A 222 1.62 -10.68 -7.31
N VAL A 223 1.60 -10.92 -5.99
CA VAL A 223 1.87 -9.92 -4.97
C VAL A 223 2.87 -10.46 -3.97
N THR A 224 4.09 -9.92 -3.98
CA THR A 224 5.12 -10.26 -3.00
C THR A 224 5.26 -9.17 -1.96
N LEU A 225 5.19 -9.55 -0.69
CA LEU A 225 5.26 -8.66 0.47
C LEU A 225 6.61 -8.80 1.17
N PHE A 226 7.19 -7.68 1.57
CA PHE A 226 8.46 -7.60 2.29
C PHE A 226 8.31 -6.74 3.54
N TYR A 227 9.10 -7.05 4.56
CA TYR A 227 9.40 -6.15 5.67
C TYR A 227 10.91 -5.94 5.76
N ASN A 228 11.34 -4.67 5.73
CA ASN A 228 12.77 -4.30 5.75
C ASN A 228 13.59 -5.04 4.68
N GLY A 229 13.02 -5.19 3.47
CA GLY A 229 13.64 -5.95 2.37
C GLY A 229 13.60 -7.47 2.51
N VAL A 230 13.13 -8.03 3.62
CA VAL A 230 13.00 -9.50 3.80
C VAL A 230 11.62 -9.96 3.34
N LYS A 231 11.60 -10.95 2.43
CA LYS A 231 10.37 -11.52 1.87
C LYS A 231 9.55 -12.19 2.96
N ALA A 232 8.29 -11.78 3.11
CA ALA A 232 7.36 -12.31 4.11
C ALA A 232 6.37 -13.30 3.49
N ASN A 233 5.80 -12.96 2.33
CA ASN A 233 4.91 -13.86 1.60
C ASN A 233 4.80 -13.46 0.12
N THR A 234 4.44 -14.43 -0.73
CA THR A 234 3.95 -14.17 -2.09
C THR A 234 2.55 -14.75 -2.21
N VAL A 235 1.62 -13.98 -2.78
CA VAL A 235 0.28 -14.42 -3.13
C VAL A 235 0.14 -14.44 -4.65
N TYR A 236 -0.47 -15.50 -5.17
CA TYR A 236 -0.72 -15.69 -6.59
C TYR A 236 -2.22 -15.89 -6.82
N TRP A 237 -2.86 -14.86 -7.36
CA TRP A 237 -4.29 -14.82 -7.65
C TRP A 237 -4.61 -15.51 -8.98
N ARG A 238 -5.69 -16.30 -8.97
CA ARG A 238 -6.22 -17.04 -10.13
C ARG A 238 -7.62 -16.57 -10.50
N GLU A 239 -8.46 -16.31 -9.50
CA GLU A 239 -9.80 -15.75 -9.69
C GLU A 239 -9.84 -14.31 -9.23
N VAL A 240 -10.51 -13.47 -10.03
CA VAL A 240 -10.66 -12.03 -9.79
C VAL A 240 -12.08 -11.63 -10.16
N LYS A 241 -12.84 -11.12 -9.19
CA LYS A 241 -14.25 -10.71 -9.38
C LYS A 241 -14.48 -9.34 -8.74
N PRO A 242 -14.18 -8.23 -9.46
CA PRO A 242 -14.46 -6.89 -8.98
C PRO A 242 -15.94 -6.55 -9.19
N GLY A 243 -16.57 -5.93 -8.20
CA GLY A 243 -17.96 -5.45 -8.28
C GLY A 243 -19.04 -6.54 -8.18
N GLU A 244 -18.69 -7.82 -8.11
CA GLU A 244 -19.66 -8.89 -7.86
C GLU A 244 -20.19 -8.83 -6.41
N PRO A 245 -21.50 -9.07 -6.19
CA PRO A 245 -22.06 -9.08 -4.84
C PRO A 245 -21.38 -10.11 -3.93
N ILE A 246 -21.13 -9.71 -2.69
CA ILE A 246 -20.60 -10.58 -1.63
C ILE A 246 -21.66 -10.73 -0.56
N ASP A 247 -21.98 -11.96 -0.16
CA ASP A 247 -22.90 -12.22 0.95
C ASP A 247 -22.38 -11.53 2.22
N PRO A 248 -23.11 -10.55 2.79
CA PRO A 248 -22.65 -9.80 3.96
C PRO A 248 -22.35 -10.69 5.17
N ARG A 249 -22.98 -11.87 5.27
CA ARG A 249 -22.77 -12.84 6.35
C ARG A 249 -21.35 -13.41 6.35
N LEU A 250 -20.64 -13.34 5.20
CA LEU A 250 -19.25 -13.77 5.13
C LEU A 250 -18.33 -12.96 6.02
N PHE A 251 -18.67 -11.71 6.35
CA PHE A 251 -17.84 -10.85 7.19
C PHE A 251 -18.15 -10.98 8.68
N ALA A 252 -19.21 -11.70 9.05
CA ALA A 252 -19.59 -11.85 10.46
C ALA A 252 -18.56 -12.73 11.22
N PRO A 253 -18.30 -12.43 12.50
CA PRO A 253 -17.44 -13.26 13.32
C PRO A 253 -18.00 -14.69 13.47
N PRO A 254 -17.14 -15.71 13.67
CA PRO A 254 -17.59 -17.07 13.90
C PRO A 254 -18.49 -17.15 15.14
N GLN A 255 -19.64 -17.81 15.01
CA GLN A 255 -20.56 -18.01 16.13
C GLN A 255 -19.92 -18.98 17.14
N GLY A 256 -19.63 -18.50 18.35
CA GLY A 256 -19.17 -19.34 19.47
C GLY A 256 -17.79 -19.04 20.05
N GLY A 257 -17.07 -18.02 19.58
CA GLY A 257 -15.85 -17.55 20.24
C GLY A 257 -16.19 -16.87 21.57
N LYS A 258 -15.80 -17.47 22.71
CA LYS A 258 -15.81 -16.74 23.98
C LYS A 258 -14.84 -15.54 23.87
N PRO A 259 -15.21 -14.36 24.41
CA PRO A 259 -14.30 -13.22 24.51
C PRO A 259 -13.08 -13.55 25.39
#